data_AF-A0A180FS34-F1
#
_entry.id   AF-A0A180FS34-F1
#
_cell.length_a   1.000
_cell.length_b   1.000
_cell.length_c   1.000
_cell.angle_alpha   90.00
_cell.angle_beta   90.00
_cell.angle_gamma   90.00
#
_symmetry.space_group_name_H-M   'P 1'
#
loop_
_entity.id
_entity.type
_entity.pdbx_description
1 polymer ?
#
loop_
_entity_poly.entity_id
_entity_poly.type
_entity_poly.pdbx_seq_one_letter_code
_entity_poly.pdbx_strand_id
1 'polypeptide(L)' 'MDALLAIVQMPPGIPVATVGINGALNAGILAVQILAAGDERLREKLSAYKEDLKTKIVKANAELAKVSYTYKTN' A
#
# COMPACT_ATOMS: atom_id res chain seq x y z
N MET A 1 -9.72 -5.11 -16.72
CA MET A 1 -10.34 -5.95 -15.67
C MET A 1 -9.84 -7.38 -15.79
N ASP A 2 -9.77 -7.92 -17.00
CA ASP A 2 -9.41 -9.31 -17.32
C ASP A 2 -8.15 -9.79 -16.61
N ALA A 3 -7.09 -8.97 -16.60
CA ALA A 3 -5.85 -9.29 -15.91
C ALA A 3 -6.03 -9.56 -14.40
N LEU A 4 -6.91 -8.82 -13.71
CA LEU A 4 -7.14 -9.02 -12.29
C LEU A 4 -7.83 -10.36 -12.03
N LEU A 5 -8.90 -10.64 -12.77
CA LEU A 5 -9.67 -11.87 -12.62
C LEU A 5 -8.85 -13.10 -13.02
N ALA A 6 -8.02 -12.99 -14.06
CA ALA A 6 -7.14 -14.07 -14.49
C ALA A 6 -6.07 -14.45 -13.45
N ILE A 7 -5.68 -13.53 -12.56
CA ILE A 7 -4.62 -13.75 -11.56
C ILE A 7 -5.21 -14.11 -10.19
N VAL A 8 -6.32 -13.49 -9.78
CA VAL A 8 -6.90 -13.69 -8.44
C VAL A 8 -7.73 -14.97 -8.32
N GLN A 9 -8.31 -15.46 -9.41
CA GLN A 9 -9.23 -16.62 -9.42
C GLN A 9 -8.47 -17.96 -9.48
N MET A 10 -7.58 -18.20 -8.52
CA MET A 10 -6.81 -19.45 -8.45
C MET A 10 -7.63 -20.62 -7.87
N PRO A 11 -7.44 -21.85 -8.37
CA PRO A 11 -8.08 -23.03 -7.81
C PRO A 11 -7.56 -23.35 -6.39
N PRO A 12 -8.32 -24.13 -5.60
CA PRO A 12 -7.87 -24.57 -4.28
C PRO A 12 -6.51 -25.28 -4.33
N GLY A 13 -5.62 -24.92 -3.39
CA GLY A 13 -4.29 -25.52 -3.25
C GLY A 13 -3.14 -24.80 -3.95
N ILE A 14 -3.42 -23.80 -4.81
CA ILE A 14 -2.38 -23.03 -5.51
C ILE A 14 -2.63 -21.52 -5.31
N PRO A 15 -2.29 -20.96 -4.14
CA PRO A 15 -2.57 -19.56 -3.86
C PRO A 15 -1.64 -18.62 -4.64
N VAL A 16 -2.16 -17.46 -5.05
CA VAL A 16 -1.40 -16.35 -5.62
C VAL A 16 -1.70 -15.08 -4.82
N ALA A 17 -0.66 -14.38 -4.39
CA ALA A 17 -0.80 -13.13 -3.65
C ALA A 17 -1.00 -11.95 -4.62
N THR A 18 -2.26 -11.65 -4.93
CA THR A 18 -2.64 -10.60 -5.88
C THR A 18 -2.72 -9.23 -5.21
N VAL A 19 -2.13 -8.21 -5.83
CA VAL A 19 -2.25 -6.79 -5.42
C VAL A 19 -3.16 -6.02 -6.38
N GLY A 20 -3.47 -4.76 -6.05
CA GLY A 20 -4.31 -3.90 -6.88
C GLY A 20 -3.78 -3.73 -8.32
N ILE A 21 -4.66 -3.41 -9.26
CA ILE A 21 -4.31 -3.12 -10.65
C ILE A 21 -3.30 -1.96 -10.69
N ASN A 22 -2.24 -2.10 -11.49
CA ASN A 22 -1.09 -1.18 -11.52
C ASN A 22 -0.39 -0.98 -10.15
N GLY A 23 -0.60 -1.91 -9.21
CA GLY A 23 -0.09 -1.84 -7.83
C GLY A 23 1.33 -2.37 -7.66
N ALA A 24 2.25 -2.11 -8.59
CA ALA A 24 3.62 -2.64 -8.54
C ALA A 24 4.36 -2.26 -7.24
N LEU A 25 4.13 -1.05 -6.73
CA LEU A 25 4.65 -0.61 -5.43
C LEU A 25 4.16 -1.51 -4.29
N ASN A 26 2.86 -1.85 -4.28
CA ASN A 26 2.28 -2.73 -3.26
C ASN A 26 2.82 -4.15 -3.38
N ALA A 27 3.10 -4.65 -4.58
CA ALA A 27 3.76 -5.94 -4.78
C ALA A 27 5.17 -5.93 -4.16
N GLY A 28 5.95 -4.87 -4.36
CA GLY A 28 7.27 -4.72 -3.74
C GLY A 28 7.20 -4.65 -2.22
N ILE A 29 6.24 -3.89 -1.67
CA ILE A 29 6.03 -3.81 -0.21
C ILE A 29 5.63 -5.17 0.36
N LEU A 30 4.74 -5.91 -0.32
CA LEU A 30 4.33 -7.25 0.09
C LEU A 30 5.50 -8.24 0.06
N ALA A 31 6.34 -8.18 -0.98
CA ALA A 31 7.54 -9.01 -1.05
C ALA A 31 8.50 -8.72 0.13
N VAL A 32 8.73 -7.44 0.44
CA VAL A 32 9.56 -7.06 1.60
C VAL A 32 8.92 -7.50 2.91
N GLN A 33 7.60 -7.46 3.05
CA GLN A 33 6.89 -7.97 4.24
C GLN A 33 7.11 -9.46 4.45
N ILE A 34 7.10 -10.25 3.37
CA ILE A 34 7.39 -11.68 3.41
C ILE A 34 8.85 -11.91 3.84
N LEU A 35 9.81 -11.18 3.26
CA LEU A 35 11.23 -11.30 3.61
C LEU A 35 11.52 -10.86 5.06
N ALA A 36 10.87 -9.79 5.51
CA ALA A 36 11.02 -9.24 6.86
C ALA A 36 10.49 -10.19 7.96
N ALA A 37 9.72 -11.23 7.60
CA ALA A 37 9.34 -12.27 8.56
C ALA A 37 10.56 -13.06 9.08
N GLY A 38 11.63 -13.14 8.30
CA GLY A 38 12.89 -13.81 8.67
C GLY A 38 14.10 -12.89 8.83
N ASP A 39 13.98 -11.59 8.51
CA ASP A 39 15.09 -10.62 8.54
C ASP A 39 14.72 -9.39 9.38
N GLU A 40 15.36 -9.27 10.54
CA GLU A 40 15.19 -8.15 11.48
C GLU A 40 15.50 -6.79 10.84
N ARG A 41 16.53 -6.71 10.00
CA ARG A 41 16.96 -5.45 9.39
C ARG A 41 15.93 -4.96 8.38
N LEU A 42 15.31 -5.89 7.64
CA LEU A 42 14.20 -5.55 6.74
C LEU A 42 12.96 -5.15 7.52
N ARG A 43 12.69 -5.78 8.67
CA ARG A 43 11.58 -5.41 9.56
C ARG A 43 11.70 -3.98 10.09
N GLU A 44 12.89 -3.59 10.55
CA GLU A 44 13.15 -2.22 11.00
C GLU A 44 12.95 -1.21 9.86
N LYS A 45 13.51 -1.48 8.67
CA LYS A 45 13.34 -0.63 7.49
C LYS A 45 11.87 -0.48 7.08
N LEU A 46 11.11 -1.58 7.11
CA LEU A 46 9.69 -1.57 6.81
C LEU A 46 8.89 -0.75 7.83
N SER A 47 9.26 -0.83 9.11
CA SER A 47 8.63 -0.04 10.17
C SER A 47 8.88 1.45 9.99
N ALA A 48 10.13 1.84 9.72
CA ALA A 48 10.50 3.22 9.40
C ALA A 48 9.75 3.76 8.17
N TYR A 49 9.63 2.94 7.11
CA TYR A 49 8.86 3.31 5.91
C TYR A 49 7.38 3.57 6.22
N LYS A 50 6.75 2.77 7.08
CA LYS A 50 5.35 2.98 7.49
C LYS A 50 5.16 4.25 8.32
N GLU A 51 6.08 4.58 9.21
CA GLU A 51 6.00 5.83 10.00
C GLU A 51 6.18 7.07 9.12
N ASP A 52 7.04 7.02 8.10
CA ASP A 52 7.20 8.10 7.12
C ASP A 52 5.89 8.33 6.33
N LEU A 53 5.20 7.27 5.90
CA LEU A 53 3.90 7.38 5.23
C LEU A 53 2.85 8.06 6.13
N LYS A 54 2.78 7.67 7.40
CA LYS A 54 1.89 8.30 8.38
C LYS A 54 2.20 9.78 8.53
N THR A 55 3.48 10.13 8.66
CA THR A 55 3.93 11.53 8.78
C THR A 55 3.53 12.36 7.56
N LYS A 56 3.71 11.80 6.35
CA LYS A 56 3.28 12.44 5.09
C LYS A 56 1.78 12.72 5.07
N ILE A 57 0.96 11.77 5.50
CA ILE A 57 -0.50 11.92 5.53
C ILE A 57 -0.92 12.98 6.56
N VAL A 58 -0.34 12.96 7.76
CA VAL A 58 -0.63 13.97 8.79
C VAL A 58 -0.28 15.38 8.30
N LYS A 59 0.87 15.53 7.65
CA LYS A 59 1.27 16.81 7.04
C LYS A 59 0.30 17.25 5.94
N ALA A 60 -0.02 16.37 5.00
CA ALA A 60 -0.95 16.67 3.92
C ALA A 60 -2.35 17.06 4.45
N ASN A 61 -2.83 16.39 5.50
CA ASN A 61 -4.10 16.72 6.14
C ASN A 61 -4.05 18.10 6.83
N ALA A 62 -2.95 18.43 7.50
CA ALA A 62 -2.76 19.74 8.11
C ALA A 62 -2.68 20.88 7.07
N GLU A 63 -2.16 20.60 5.89
CA GLU A 63 -2.17 21.53 4.75
C GLU A 63 -3.58 21.67 4.17
N LEU A 64 -4.27 20.57 3.91
CA LEU A 64 -5.67 20.57 3.42
C LEU A 64 -6.63 21.29 4.38
N ALA A 65 -6.45 21.17 5.69
CA ALA A 65 -7.29 21.86 6.68
C ALA A 65 -7.20 23.40 6.59
N LYS A 66 -6.10 23.93 6.02
CA LYS A 66 -5.93 25.38 5.80
C LYS A 66 -6.57 25.85 4.49
N VAL A 67 -6.95 24.92 3.61
CA VAL A 67 -7.59 25.23 2.33
C VAL A 67 -9.09 25.40 2.55
N SER A 68 -9.57 26.64 2.39
CA SER A 68 -11.00 26.95 2.40
C SER A 68 -11.56 26.86 0.99
N TYR A 69 -12.49 25.94 0.73
CA TYR A 69 -13.18 25.83 -0.55
C TYR A 69 -14.37 26.80 -0.59
N THR A 70 -14.31 27.80 -1.49
CA THR A 70 -15.33 28.86 -1.63
C THR A 70 -16.66 28.34 -2.17
N TYR A 71 -16.68 27.18 -2.83
CA TYR A 71 -17.89 26.56 -3.37
C TYR A 71 -17.86 25.04 -3.10
N LYS A 72 -18.68 24.58 -2.15
CA LYS A 72 -19.01 23.16 -2.00
C LYS A 72 -20.28 22.90 -2.78
N THR A 73 -20.18 22.32 -3.98
CA THR A 73 -21.33 21.69 -4.63
C THR A 73 -21.56 20.32 -3.99
N ASN A 74 -22.81 20.08 -3.56
CA ASN A 74 -23.28 18.80 -3.02
C ASN A 74 -23.05 17.64 -4.00
#